data_AF-A0A7C8ZN09-F1
#
_entry.id   AF-A0A7C8ZN09-F1
#
_cell.length_a   1.000
_cell.length_b   1.000
_cell.length_c   1.000
_cell.angle_alpha   90.00
_cell.angle_beta   90.00
_cell.angle_gamma   90.00
#
_symmetry.space_group_name_H-M   'P 1'
#
loop_
_entity.id
_entity.type
_entity.pdbx_description
1 polymer ?
#
loop_
_entity_poly.entity_id
_entity_poly.type
_entity_poly.pdbx_seq_one_letter_code
_entity_poly.pdbx_strand_id
1 'polypeptide(L)'
;MKCMLPATAATTITIFFFLSSHFFVVSSCIHHLKTTAEDDGDDEISSSTSELRFPSNFLFAAASSAYQFSLYTFQYEGAYLSDGKGLNNWDTYTHISGKIIDGSTGDVATDHYHRYLEDVKLMTDLGLNGYRFSISWARILPKGRYGGINIAGITFYTKLINALLLEGIQPFVTMSHFDIPQELQDRYGGWLSPQLKEDFAYYAEVCFKYFGKWVKHWVTFNEPNSIAALGYRYGQYPPGRCSASFGNCSQGDSDREPFIVAHNLILAHAAAVNLYRTKYQEKQGGVIGIVVHAIWFEPMSNSSADKIAVERAQSFYMNWFLDPIMFGEYPPEMRRILGPNLPKFTLKEQKILNKALDFIGINHYTSLYVKDCMLSMCEPGLGTSWSEDSIGLAICLSTRNGEDINLCEGQIQQYSHVHHRKWICTRKQ
;
A
#
# COMPACT_ATOMS: atom_id res chain seq x y z
N MET A 1 -11.10 2.96 -18.44
CA MET A 1 -9.76 3.56 -18.26
C MET A 1 -8.89 3.20 -19.47
N LYS A 2 -8.17 4.14 -20.09
CA LYS A 2 -7.03 3.80 -20.97
C LYS A 2 -5.78 3.85 -20.11
N CYS A 3 -5.32 2.69 -19.64
CA CYS A 3 -3.96 2.59 -19.10
C CYS A 3 -3.01 2.73 -20.29
N MET A 4 -2.46 3.93 -20.53
CA MET A 4 -1.54 4.17 -21.65
C MET A 4 -0.13 3.74 -21.25
N LEU A 5 0.22 2.49 -21.57
CA LEU A 5 1.59 1.98 -21.41
C LEU A 5 2.43 2.36 -22.64
N PRO A 6 3.70 2.77 -22.47
CA PRO A 6 4.61 3.01 -23.58
C PRO A 6 4.91 1.71 -24.35
N ALA A 7 5.00 1.80 -25.68
CA ALA A 7 5.23 0.67 -26.59
C ALA A 7 6.58 -0.05 -26.38
N THR A 8 7.50 0.53 -25.60
CA THR A 8 8.89 0.07 -25.44
C THR A 8 9.17 -0.66 -24.14
N ALA A 9 8.19 -0.79 -23.22
CA ALA A 9 8.36 -1.57 -22.01
C ALA A 9 7.46 -2.81 -22.06
N ALA A 10 8.05 -3.99 -22.21
CA ALA A 10 7.38 -5.25 -21.91
C ALA A 10 7.15 -5.34 -20.39
N THR A 11 6.20 -4.55 -19.90
CA THR A 11 5.77 -4.58 -18.50
C THR A 11 4.65 -5.60 -18.41
N THR A 12 4.94 -6.79 -17.89
CA THR A 12 3.91 -7.72 -17.47
C THR A 12 3.20 -7.12 -16.27
N ILE A 13 1.97 -6.65 -16.45
CA ILE A 13 1.12 -6.24 -15.34
C ILE A 13 0.65 -7.52 -14.63
N THR A 14 1.33 -7.86 -13.54
CA THR A 14 0.85 -8.90 -12.63
C THR A 14 0.04 -8.23 -11.51
N ILE A 15 -1.28 -8.28 -11.62
CA ILE A 15 -2.20 -7.82 -10.57
C ILE A 15 -2.36 -8.97 -9.58
N PHE A 16 -1.90 -8.76 -8.35
CA PHE A 16 -2.11 -9.69 -7.25
C PHE A 16 -3.32 -9.21 -6.43
N PHE A 17 -4.34 -10.06 -6.31
CA PHE A 17 -5.44 -9.85 -5.38
C PHE A 17 -5.08 -10.55 -4.06
N PHE A 18 -4.87 -9.77 -3.00
CA PHE A 18 -4.69 -10.30 -1.67
C PHE A 18 -6.01 -10.18 -0.91
N LEU A 19 -6.54 -11.31 -0.45
CA LEU A 19 -7.72 -11.32 0.41
C LEU A 19 -7.27 -11.02 1.85
N SER A 20 -7.88 -10.02 2.49
CA SER A 20 -7.76 -9.80 3.93
C SER A 20 -8.50 -10.92 4.67
N SER A 21 -7.80 -11.63 5.54
CA SER A 21 -8.25 -12.86 6.21
C SER A 21 -9.54 -12.70 7.01
N HIS A 22 -10.63 -13.31 6.54
CA HIS A 22 -11.75 -13.75 7.37
C HIS A 22 -11.91 -15.26 7.17
N PHE A 23 -11.61 -16.04 8.21
CA PHE A 23 -11.47 -17.50 8.17
C PHE A 23 -12.73 -18.27 7.74
N PHE A 24 -13.92 -17.68 7.81
CA PHE A 24 -15.16 -18.41 7.53
C PHE A 24 -15.68 -18.30 6.08
N VAL A 25 -15.33 -17.25 5.33
CA VAL A 25 -15.78 -17.08 3.93
C VAL A 25 -14.75 -17.63 2.93
N VAL A 26 -13.47 -17.57 3.29
CA VAL A 26 -12.36 -17.97 2.41
C VAL A 26 -12.33 -19.49 2.15
N SER A 27 -12.66 -20.31 3.15
CA SER A 27 -12.72 -21.77 2.99
C SER A 27 -13.76 -22.18 1.95
N SER A 28 -14.96 -21.58 1.97
CA SER A 28 -16.00 -21.89 0.99
C SER A 28 -15.63 -21.40 -0.42
N CYS A 29 -15.00 -20.23 -0.58
CA CYS A 29 -14.58 -19.75 -1.90
C CYS A 29 -13.42 -20.55 -2.48
N ILE A 30 -12.39 -20.87 -1.70
CA ILE A 30 -11.23 -21.63 -2.21
C ILE A 30 -11.58 -23.10 -2.44
N HIS A 31 -12.40 -23.71 -1.57
CA HIS A 31 -12.82 -25.09 -1.77
C HIS A 31 -13.70 -25.23 -3.03
N HIS A 32 -14.56 -24.24 -3.32
CA HIS A 32 -15.35 -24.22 -4.56
C HIS A 32 -14.49 -23.92 -5.81
N LEU A 33 -13.39 -23.17 -5.67
CA LEU A 33 -12.42 -22.90 -6.74
C LEU A 33 -11.46 -24.07 -7.02
N LYS A 34 -11.26 -25.00 -6.08
CA LYS A 34 -10.34 -26.14 -6.21
C LYS A 34 -11.02 -27.46 -6.60
N THR A 35 -12.29 -27.67 -6.25
CA THR A 35 -13.01 -28.91 -6.58
C THR A 35 -13.32 -29.10 -8.07
N THR A 36 -12.98 -28.15 -8.93
CA THR A 36 -13.18 -28.25 -10.39
C THR A 36 -11.91 -28.71 -11.13
N ALA A 37 -10.93 -29.30 -10.44
CA ALA A 37 -9.70 -29.79 -11.04
C ALA A 37 -9.72 -31.30 -11.39
N GLU A 38 -10.67 -32.07 -10.87
CA GLU A 38 -10.77 -33.51 -11.11
C GLU A 38 -12.26 -33.95 -11.10
N ASP A 39 -12.91 -34.00 -12.26
CA ASP A 39 -13.92 -35.03 -12.55
C ASP A 39 -14.17 -35.12 -14.06
N ASP A 40 -13.91 -36.30 -14.64
CA ASP A 40 -14.27 -36.70 -16.00
C ASP A 40 -15.59 -37.50 -15.90
N GLY A 41 -16.66 -37.04 -16.57
CA GLY A 41 -17.79 -37.90 -16.92
C GLY A 41 -19.21 -37.33 -16.72
N ASP A 42 -19.80 -36.96 -17.84
CA ASP A 42 -21.20 -37.11 -18.27
C ASP A 42 -22.38 -36.37 -17.58
N ASP A 43 -22.89 -35.41 -18.37
CA ASP A 43 -24.27 -35.04 -18.70
C ASP A 43 -25.22 -34.23 -17.75
N GLU A 44 -25.62 -33.09 -18.33
CA GLU A 44 -26.84 -32.28 -18.20
C GLU A 44 -27.16 -31.51 -16.90
N ILE A 45 -26.89 -30.20 -16.92
CA ILE A 45 -27.88 -29.09 -16.96
C ILE A 45 -27.12 -27.77 -17.19
N SER A 46 -27.31 -27.12 -18.34
CA SER A 46 -26.57 -25.89 -18.71
C SER A 46 -27.09 -24.66 -17.97
N SER A 47 -26.58 -24.42 -16.76
CA SER A 47 -26.46 -23.08 -16.19
C SER A 47 -25.12 -22.53 -16.70
N SER A 48 -25.15 -21.55 -17.61
CA SER A 48 -23.94 -20.93 -18.18
C SER A 48 -23.28 -19.99 -17.17
N THR A 49 -22.83 -20.52 -16.04
CA THR A 49 -21.78 -19.88 -15.24
C THR A 49 -20.49 -20.04 -16.03
N SER A 50 -20.05 -18.98 -16.70
CA SER A 50 -18.71 -18.95 -17.30
C SER A 50 -17.69 -19.24 -16.20
N GLU A 51 -17.14 -20.45 -16.18
CA GLU A 51 -16.11 -20.85 -15.22
C GLU A 51 -14.97 -19.83 -15.27
N LEU A 52 -14.71 -19.16 -14.15
CA LEU A 52 -13.60 -18.23 -14.03
C LEU A 52 -12.29 -19.05 -14.04
N ARG A 53 -11.71 -19.24 -15.22
CA ARG A 53 -10.41 -19.90 -15.39
C ARG A 53 -9.29 -18.90 -15.20
N PHE A 54 -8.45 -19.14 -14.19
CA PHE A 54 -7.21 -18.39 -13.97
C PHE A 54 -6.04 -19.07 -14.69
N PRO A 55 -5.00 -18.34 -15.10
CA PRO A 55 -3.76 -18.94 -15.57
C PRO A 55 -3.20 -19.94 -14.54
N SER A 56 -2.58 -21.02 -15.00
CA SER A 56 -2.03 -22.06 -14.12
C SER A 56 -0.94 -21.56 -13.16
N ASN A 57 -0.29 -20.44 -13.49
CA ASN A 57 0.69 -19.75 -12.65
C ASN A 57 0.09 -18.60 -11.83
N PHE A 58 -1.24 -18.50 -11.72
CA PHE A 58 -1.90 -17.48 -10.91
C PHE A 58 -1.68 -17.74 -9.42
N LEU A 59 -1.34 -16.68 -8.67
CA LEU A 59 -1.10 -16.77 -7.24
C LEU A 59 -2.32 -16.32 -6.45
N PHE A 60 -2.85 -17.23 -5.63
CA PHE A 60 -3.82 -16.95 -4.58
C PHE A 60 -3.09 -16.81 -3.26
N ALA A 61 -3.17 -15.62 -2.66
CA ALA A 61 -2.36 -15.26 -1.51
C ALA A 61 -3.16 -14.49 -0.45
N ALA A 62 -2.74 -14.65 0.79
CA ALA A 62 -3.11 -13.77 1.89
C ALA A 62 -2.07 -12.66 2.05
N ALA A 63 -2.46 -11.55 2.65
CA ALA A 63 -1.55 -10.45 2.99
C ALA A 63 -1.60 -10.10 4.48
N SER A 64 -0.46 -9.69 5.01
CA SER A 64 -0.28 -9.15 6.36
C SER A 64 0.73 -8.01 6.35
N SER A 65 0.88 -7.33 7.49
CA SER A 65 2.02 -6.47 7.74
C SER A 65 2.49 -6.53 9.18
N ALA A 66 3.79 -6.31 9.39
CA ALA A 66 4.45 -6.45 10.68
C ALA A 66 3.73 -5.67 11.78
N TYR A 67 3.42 -4.40 11.51
CA TYR A 67 2.66 -3.51 12.37
C TYR A 67 1.39 -3.06 11.64
N GLN A 68 0.42 -3.96 11.48
CA GLN A 68 -0.80 -3.65 10.73
C GLN A 68 -1.79 -2.83 11.58
N PHE A 69 -2.18 -1.66 11.07
CA PHE A 69 -3.27 -0.85 11.62
C PHE A 69 -4.37 -0.68 10.58
N SER A 70 -5.57 -1.19 10.90
CA SER A 70 -6.83 -0.71 10.35
C SER A 70 -7.60 -0.08 11.51
N LEU A 71 -8.51 0.86 11.24
CA LEU A 71 -9.32 1.58 12.25
C LEU A 71 -10.09 0.64 13.21
N TYR A 72 -10.11 -0.67 12.93
CA TYR A 72 -10.72 -1.72 13.75
C TYR A 72 -9.76 -2.88 14.09
N THR A 73 -8.48 -2.58 14.33
CA THR A 73 -7.39 -3.52 14.69
C THR A 73 -6.98 -4.53 13.62
N PHE A 74 -5.69 -4.86 13.59
CA PHE A 74 -5.10 -6.21 13.60
C PHE A 74 -3.61 -6.04 13.32
N GLN A 75 -2.78 -5.98 14.35
CA GLN A 75 -1.33 -6.10 14.19
C GLN A 75 -0.97 -7.57 14.01
N TYR A 76 0.09 -7.93 13.27
CA TYR A 76 0.48 -9.34 13.11
C TYR A 76 1.59 -9.77 14.07
N GLU A 77 2.76 -9.12 14.01
CA GLU A 77 3.95 -9.69 14.68
C GLU A 77 3.88 -9.70 16.20
N GLY A 78 3.60 -8.55 16.82
CA GLY A 78 3.79 -8.38 18.24
C GLY A 78 5.27 -8.40 18.64
N ALA A 79 5.54 -8.84 19.87
CA ALA A 79 6.89 -8.94 20.42
C ALA A 79 7.69 -7.64 20.25
N TYR A 80 7.02 -6.50 20.53
CA TYR A 80 7.48 -5.17 20.11
C TYR A 80 8.80 -4.71 20.74
N LEU A 81 9.16 -5.26 21.90
CA LEU A 81 10.43 -5.03 22.62
C LEU A 81 11.31 -6.30 22.72
N SER A 82 10.94 -7.39 22.06
CA SER A 82 11.66 -8.65 22.15
C SER A 82 12.89 -8.68 21.25
N ASP A 83 13.90 -9.44 21.66
CA ASP A 83 15.07 -9.79 20.86
C ASP A 83 15.77 -8.61 20.17
N GLY A 84 15.89 -7.49 20.88
CA GLY A 84 16.62 -6.31 20.42
C GLY A 84 15.92 -5.49 19.34
N LYS A 85 14.62 -5.71 19.09
CA LYS A 85 13.81 -4.81 18.26
C LYS A 85 13.79 -3.39 18.88
N GLY A 86 13.98 -2.37 18.04
CA GLY A 86 13.78 -0.98 18.43
C GLY A 86 12.32 -0.55 18.34
N LEU A 87 11.98 0.57 18.98
CA LEU A 87 10.67 1.20 18.80
C LEU A 87 10.53 1.71 17.36
N ASN A 88 9.36 1.50 16.78
CA ASN A 88 8.92 2.14 15.55
C ASN A 88 7.97 3.32 15.87
N ASN A 89 7.68 4.12 14.85
CA ASN A 89 6.75 5.26 14.94
C ASN A 89 5.35 4.89 15.46
N TRP A 90 4.87 3.70 15.16
CA TRP A 90 3.57 3.23 15.62
C TRP A 90 3.58 2.72 17.07
N ASP A 91 4.67 2.10 17.53
CA ASP A 91 4.86 1.73 18.94
C ASP A 91 4.66 2.99 19.78
N THR A 92 5.34 4.09 19.46
CA THR A 92 5.19 5.36 20.20
C THR A 92 3.78 5.94 20.07
N TYR A 93 3.20 5.92 18.87
CA TYR A 93 1.91 6.57 18.61
C TYR A 93 0.73 5.90 19.30
N THR A 94 0.70 4.56 19.33
CA THR A 94 -0.39 3.78 19.96
C THR A 94 -0.38 3.92 21.49
N HIS A 95 0.78 4.18 22.08
CA HIS A 95 0.91 4.44 23.52
C HIS A 95 0.49 5.87 23.94
N ILE A 96 0.13 6.73 22.99
CA ILE A 96 -0.44 8.05 23.28
C ILE A 96 -1.94 7.90 23.54
N SER A 97 -2.37 8.24 24.76
CA SER A 97 -3.79 8.18 25.15
C SER A 97 -4.69 8.95 24.17
N GLY A 98 -5.75 8.28 23.70
CA GLY A 98 -6.76 8.86 22.81
C GLY A 98 -6.38 8.89 21.32
N LYS A 99 -5.21 8.36 20.92
CA LYS A 99 -4.85 8.22 19.50
C LYS A 99 -5.46 6.99 18.83
N ILE A 100 -5.78 5.97 19.62
CA ILE A 100 -6.45 4.74 19.16
C ILE A 100 -7.84 4.71 19.78
N ILE A 101 -8.87 4.43 18.96
CA ILE A 101 -10.29 4.54 19.34
C ILE A 101 -10.61 3.66 20.56
N ASP A 102 -10.14 2.42 20.55
CA ASP A 102 -10.32 1.44 21.63
C ASP A 102 -9.15 1.41 22.63
N GLY A 103 -8.13 2.27 22.44
CA GLY A 103 -6.93 2.30 23.25
C GLY A 103 -6.00 1.10 23.09
N SER A 104 -6.23 0.24 22.10
CA SER A 104 -5.37 -0.93 21.86
C SER A 104 -3.98 -0.55 21.34
N THR A 105 -3.01 -1.40 21.63
CA THR A 105 -1.67 -1.41 21.02
C THR A 105 -1.52 -2.72 20.25
N GLY A 106 -0.35 -3.00 19.70
CA GLY A 106 -0.03 -4.38 19.33
C GLY A 106 1.39 -4.72 19.68
N ASP A 107 1.63 -4.46 20.96
CA ASP A 107 2.72 -5.04 21.73
C ASP A 107 2.73 -6.57 21.60
N VAL A 108 1.54 -7.18 21.57
CA VAL A 108 1.31 -8.63 21.37
C VAL A 108 0.69 -8.97 20.02
N ALA A 109 -0.28 -8.18 19.54
CA ALA A 109 -0.87 -8.38 18.21
C ALA A 109 -1.54 -9.78 18.08
N THR A 110 -1.43 -10.45 16.92
CA THR A 110 -1.79 -11.90 16.80
C THR A 110 -0.66 -12.83 17.25
N ASP A 111 0.44 -12.27 17.77
CA ASP A 111 1.64 -12.98 18.21
C ASP A 111 2.32 -13.81 17.10
N HIS A 112 2.24 -13.33 15.85
CA HIS A 112 2.85 -14.00 14.69
C HIS A 112 4.36 -14.20 14.88
N TYR A 113 5.03 -13.35 15.66
CA TYR A 113 6.45 -13.50 15.95
C TYR A 113 6.79 -14.87 16.58
N HIS A 114 5.93 -15.37 17.46
CA HIS A 114 6.11 -16.69 18.08
C HIS A 114 5.32 -17.79 17.35
N ARG A 115 4.19 -17.43 16.72
CA ARG A 115 3.20 -18.38 16.18
C ARG A 115 3.25 -18.59 14.67
N TYR A 116 4.25 -18.04 13.97
CA TYR A 116 4.32 -18.07 12.51
C TYR A 116 4.19 -19.47 11.88
N LEU A 117 4.62 -20.55 12.56
CA LEU A 117 4.46 -21.92 12.06
C LEU A 117 2.99 -22.36 11.99
N GLU A 118 2.18 -21.93 12.96
CA GLU A 118 0.73 -22.20 12.97
C GLU A 118 0.06 -21.41 11.85
N ASP A 119 0.45 -20.15 11.64
CA ASP A 119 -0.09 -19.34 10.57
C ASP A 119 0.30 -19.88 9.18
N VAL A 120 1.54 -20.36 9.00
CA VAL A 120 1.97 -21.04 7.77
C VAL A 120 1.12 -22.28 7.51
N LYS A 121 0.87 -23.10 8.54
CA LYS A 121 0.00 -24.27 8.41
C LYS A 121 -1.41 -23.88 7.97
N LEU A 122 -1.99 -22.83 8.55
CA LEU A 122 -3.32 -22.35 8.14
C LEU A 122 -3.33 -21.89 6.68
N MET A 123 -2.25 -21.25 6.19
CA MET A 123 -2.13 -20.89 4.77
C MET A 123 -2.05 -22.12 3.87
N THR A 124 -1.34 -23.18 4.29
CA THR A 124 -1.28 -24.47 3.59
C THR A 124 -2.63 -25.17 3.58
N ASP A 125 -3.38 -25.17 4.69
CA ASP A 125 -4.70 -25.82 4.79
C ASP A 125 -5.74 -25.12 3.89
N LEU A 126 -5.63 -23.79 3.71
CA LEU A 126 -6.36 -23.03 2.69
C LEU A 126 -5.81 -23.29 1.27
N GLY A 127 -4.61 -23.85 1.19
CA GLY A 127 -3.76 -24.04 0.01
C GLY A 127 -3.58 -22.77 -0.80
N LEU A 128 -3.21 -21.71 -0.11
CA LEU A 128 -2.61 -20.53 -0.71
C LEU A 128 -1.25 -20.92 -1.30
N ASN A 129 -0.86 -20.27 -2.39
CA ASN A 129 0.45 -20.48 -3.05
C ASN A 129 1.33 -19.22 -3.00
N GLY A 130 0.86 -18.17 -2.34
CA GLY A 130 1.64 -16.98 -2.02
C GLY A 130 1.27 -16.41 -0.66
N TYR A 131 2.21 -15.69 -0.06
CA TYR A 131 1.96 -14.92 1.16
C TYR A 131 2.70 -13.60 1.08
N ARG A 132 1.95 -12.51 1.17
CA ARG A 132 2.49 -11.16 1.26
C ARG A 132 2.61 -10.75 2.72
N PHE A 133 3.81 -10.42 3.16
CA PHE A 133 4.05 -9.89 4.50
C PHE A 133 5.03 -8.72 4.42
N SER A 134 5.14 -7.94 5.50
CA SER A 134 6.18 -6.92 5.60
C SER A 134 7.27 -7.28 6.59
N ILE A 135 8.46 -6.71 6.37
CA ILE A 135 9.57 -6.77 7.33
C ILE A 135 9.49 -5.50 8.17
N SER A 136 9.54 -5.65 9.50
CA SER A 136 9.62 -4.50 10.40
C SER A 136 11.01 -3.88 10.35
N TRP A 137 11.07 -2.62 9.92
CA TRP A 137 12.33 -1.91 9.79
C TRP A 137 13.03 -1.79 11.14
N ALA A 138 12.32 -1.42 12.20
CA ALA A 138 12.88 -1.31 13.55
C ALA A 138 13.30 -2.66 14.16
N ARG A 139 12.81 -3.80 13.63
CA ARG A 139 13.28 -5.13 14.04
C ARG A 139 14.61 -5.48 13.39
N ILE A 140 14.86 -5.06 12.13
CA ILE A 140 16.12 -5.30 11.42
C ILE A 140 17.19 -4.27 11.78
N LEU A 141 16.81 -3.00 11.86
CA LEU A 141 17.68 -1.86 12.16
C LEU A 141 17.06 -1.02 13.29
N PRO A 142 17.27 -1.41 14.56
CA PRO A 142 16.65 -0.75 15.73
C PRO A 142 16.87 0.75 15.83
N LYS A 143 18.02 1.24 15.34
CA LYS A 143 18.40 2.66 15.30
C LYS A 143 18.60 3.19 13.87
N GLY A 144 17.92 2.57 12.89
CA GLY A 144 18.19 2.82 11.46
C GLY A 144 19.65 2.53 11.10
N ARG A 145 20.28 3.33 10.22
CA ARG A 145 21.69 3.15 9.85
C ARG A 145 22.69 3.51 10.96
N TYR A 146 22.22 4.12 12.06
CA TYR A 146 23.06 4.59 13.18
C TYR A 146 23.33 3.50 14.23
N GLY A 147 22.75 2.31 14.06
CA GLY A 147 22.97 1.15 14.91
C GLY A 147 23.53 -0.06 14.16
N GLY A 148 23.65 -1.17 14.85
CA GLY A 148 23.94 -2.46 14.25
C GLY A 148 22.70 -3.13 13.65
N ILE A 149 22.93 -4.08 12.74
CA ILE A 149 21.88 -4.99 12.26
C ILE A 149 21.53 -5.94 13.40
N ASN A 150 20.23 -6.06 13.70
CA ASN A 150 19.74 -7.00 14.69
C ASN A 150 19.63 -8.41 14.07
N ILE A 151 20.56 -9.29 14.45
CA ILE A 151 20.64 -10.66 13.92
C ILE A 151 19.44 -11.52 14.35
N ALA A 152 18.82 -11.25 15.51
CA ALA A 152 17.62 -11.97 15.92
C ALA A 152 16.43 -11.67 15.00
N GLY A 153 16.27 -10.39 14.62
CA GLY A 153 15.31 -9.97 13.59
C GLY A 153 15.55 -10.66 12.24
N ILE A 154 16.80 -10.69 11.77
CA ILE A 154 17.16 -11.43 10.55
C ILE A 154 16.78 -12.92 10.67
N THR A 155 17.09 -13.54 11.80
CA THR A 155 16.82 -14.96 12.06
C THR A 155 15.33 -15.27 12.02
N PHE A 156 14.49 -14.41 12.61
CA PHE A 156 13.03 -14.56 12.56
C PHE A 156 12.51 -14.59 11.11
N TYR A 157 12.81 -13.57 10.30
CA TYR A 157 12.32 -13.55 8.91
C TYR A 157 12.91 -14.67 8.06
N THR A 158 14.17 -15.06 8.28
CA THR A 158 14.76 -16.23 7.61
C THR A 158 13.98 -17.51 7.95
N LYS A 159 13.59 -17.71 9.21
CA LYS A 159 12.78 -18.88 9.62
C LYS A 159 11.40 -18.84 8.98
N LEU A 160 10.72 -17.69 8.98
CA LEU A 160 9.41 -17.52 8.32
C LEU A 160 9.50 -17.81 6.82
N ILE A 161 10.46 -17.20 6.12
CA ILE A 161 10.67 -17.39 4.68
C ILE A 161 10.93 -18.87 4.35
N ASN A 162 11.78 -19.53 5.14
CA ASN A 162 12.06 -20.95 4.93
C ASN A 162 10.82 -21.82 5.17
N ALA A 163 10.03 -21.55 6.21
CA ALA A 163 8.80 -22.28 6.49
C ALA A 163 7.78 -22.14 5.34
N LEU A 164 7.59 -20.93 4.81
CA LEU A 164 6.73 -20.70 3.65
C LEU A 164 7.18 -21.49 2.42
N LEU A 165 8.48 -21.45 2.11
CA LEU A 165 9.03 -22.14 0.95
C LEU A 165 8.96 -23.66 1.06
N LEU A 166 9.08 -24.22 2.26
CA LEU A 166 8.92 -25.66 2.50
C LEU A 166 7.50 -26.13 2.17
N GLU A 167 6.50 -25.28 2.40
CA GLU A 167 5.09 -25.53 2.08
C GLU A 167 4.71 -25.10 0.65
N GLY A 168 5.68 -24.68 -0.18
CA GLY A 168 5.42 -24.23 -1.55
C GLY A 168 4.75 -22.85 -1.66
N ILE A 169 4.71 -22.08 -0.58
CA ILE A 169 4.11 -20.73 -0.52
C ILE A 169 5.16 -19.69 -0.90
N GLN A 170 4.89 -18.90 -1.96
CA GLN A 170 5.83 -17.89 -2.44
C GLN A 170 5.81 -16.62 -1.57
N PRO A 171 6.95 -16.17 -1.04
CA PRO A 171 7.02 -14.95 -0.23
C PRO A 171 6.99 -13.68 -1.09
N PHE A 172 6.04 -12.79 -0.80
CA PHE A 172 5.92 -11.43 -1.33
C PHE A 172 6.27 -10.43 -0.24
N VAL A 173 7.48 -9.89 -0.27
CA VAL A 173 8.02 -9.13 0.87
C VAL A 173 7.86 -7.64 0.65
N THR A 174 7.11 -6.99 1.54
CA THR A 174 6.98 -5.53 1.63
C THR A 174 8.04 -4.97 2.58
N MET A 175 8.85 -4.02 2.13
CA MET A 175 9.94 -3.46 2.93
C MET A 175 9.43 -2.46 3.96
N SER A 176 8.59 -1.51 3.56
CA SER A 176 7.96 -0.56 4.48
C SER A 176 6.45 -0.62 4.36
N HIS A 177 5.79 -0.88 5.49
CA HIS A 177 4.33 -0.88 5.60
C HIS A 177 3.95 0.07 6.74
N PHE A 178 4.19 1.36 6.49
CA PHE A 178 3.92 2.48 7.41
C PHE A 178 4.87 2.59 8.62
N ASP A 179 5.57 1.51 8.98
CA ASP A 179 6.50 1.50 10.09
C ASP A 179 7.90 2.00 9.70
N ILE A 180 8.44 2.91 10.52
CA ILE A 180 9.85 3.36 10.47
C ILE A 180 10.42 3.35 11.89
N PRO A 181 11.73 3.15 12.10
CA PRO A 181 12.32 3.25 13.43
C PRO A 181 12.06 4.63 14.04
N GLN A 182 11.58 4.68 15.29
CA GLN A 182 11.30 5.92 16.02
C GLN A 182 12.54 6.81 16.09
N GLU A 183 13.73 6.19 16.19
CA GLU A 183 15.02 6.87 16.12
C GLU A 183 15.14 7.82 14.92
N LEU A 184 14.65 7.43 13.74
CA LEU A 184 14.71 8.26 12.53
C LEU A 184 13.65 9.37 12.53
N GLN A 185 12.50 9.10 13.16
CA GLN A 185 11.48 10.11 13.40
C GLN A 185 12.01 11.20 14.35
N ASP A 186 12.69 10.82 15.42
CA ASP A 186 13.22 11.74 16.43
C ASP A 186 14.41 12.56 15.93
N ARG A 187 15.31 11.96 15.14
CA ARG A 187 16.53 12.62 14.66
C ARG A 187 16.27 13.76 13.69
N TYR A 188 15.34 13.57 12.76
CA TYR A 188 15.15 14.52 11.66
C TYR A 188 13.72 14.58 11.12
N GLY A 189 12.73 14.01 11.82
CA GLY A 189 11.33 14.11 11.44
C GLY A 189 10.86 13.07 10.42
N GLY A 190 11.60 11.97 10.22
CA GLY A 190 11.18 10.88 9.35
C GLY A 190 11.00 11.31 7.89
N TRP A 191 9.83 11.03 7.30
CA TRP A 191 9.56 11.27 5.88
C TRP A 191 9.51 12.75 5.48
N LEU A 192 9.49 13.68 6.43
CA LEU A 192 9.67 15.11 6.12
C LEU A 192 11.10 15.44 5.69
N SER A 193 12.08 14.62 6.10
CA SER A 193 13.48 14.83 5.78
C SER A 193 13.90 14.03 4.55
N PRO A 194 14.65 14.64 3.60
CA PRO A 194 15.22 13.91 2.47
C PRO A 194 16.28 12.88 2.89
N GLN A 195 16.77 12.91 4.14
CA GLN A 195 17.72 11.93 4.66
C GLN A 195 17.12 10.53 4.75
N LEU A 196 15.80 10.40 5.00
CA LEU A 196 15.17 9.09 5.17
C LEU A 196 15.22 8.24 3.89
N LYS A 197 15.35 8.88 2.72
CA LYS A 197 15.63 8.20 1.44
C LYS A 197 16.91 7.35 1.50
N GLU A 198 17.98 7.87 2.08
CA GLU A 198 19.27 7.18 2.19
C GLU A 198 19.19 6.05 3.20
N ASP A 199 18.53 6.30 4.33
CA ASP A 199 18.26 5.30 5.36
C ASP A 199 17.39 4.14 4.82
N PHE A 200 16.36 4.45 4.02
CA PHE A 200 15.53 3.43 3.37
C PHE A 200 16.33 2.61 2.34
N ALA A 201 17.19 3.26 1.54
CA ALA A 201 18.04 2.54 0.60
C ALA A 201 19.03 1.59 1.32
N TYR A 202 19.60 2.02 2.44
CA TYR A 202 20.45 1.18 3.28
C TYR A 202 19.67 -0.02 3.87
N TYR A 203 18.47 0.23 4.39
CA TYR A 203 17.59 -0.82 4.89
C TYR A 203 17.19 -1.84 3.80
N ALA A 204 16.82 -1.35 2.62
CA ALA A 204 16.52 -2.19 1.46
C ALA A 204 17.74 -3.04 1.07
N GLU A 205 18.95 -2.47 1.10
CA GLU A 205 20.21 -3.20 0.85
C GLU A 205 20.40 -4.37 1.82
N VAL A 206 20.17 -4.14 3.11
CA VAL A 206 20.22 -5.18 4.15
C VAL A 206 19.20 -6.28 3.82
N CYS A 207 17.96 -5.92 3.50
CA CYS A 207 16.93 -6.90 3.13
C CYS A 207 17.33 -7.73 1.91
N PHE A 208 17.82 -7.10 0.83
CA PHE A 208 18.28 -7.81 -0.37
C PHE A 208 19.45 -8.74 -0.08
N LYS A 209 20.41 -8.30 0.73
CA LYS A 209 21.60 -9.07 1.09
C LYS A 209 21.25 -10.32 1.88
N TYR A 210 20.36 -10.21 2.86
CA TYR A 210 20.05 -11.31 3.78
C TYR A 210 18.95 -12.23 3.26
N PHE A 211 17.94 -11.72 2.54
CA PHE A 211 16.77 -12.51 2.16
C PHE A 211 16.64 -12.77 0.66
N GLY A 212 17.31 -12.00 -0.20
CA GLY A 212 17.12 -12.06 -1.65
C GLY A 212 17.56 -13.35 -2.33
N LYS A 213 18.28 -14.24 -1.63
CA LYS A 213 18.48 -15.62 -2.07
C LYS A 213 17.15 -16.35 -2.26
N TRP A 214 16.20 -16.13 -1.35
CA TRP A 214 14.92 -16.83 -1.25
C TRP A 214 13.74 -15.99 -1.76
N VAL A 215 13.78 -14.68 -1.52
CA VAL A 215 12.69 -13.77 -1.90
C VAL A 215 12.83 -13.32 -3.35
N LYS A 216 11.79 -13.57 -4.16
CA LYS A 216 11.74 -13.20 -5.59
C LYS A 216 10.76 -12.07 -5.91
N HIS A 217 9.92 -11.68 -4.96
CA HIS A 217 8.94 -10.61 -5.15
C HIS A 217 9.11 -9.55 -4.06
N TRP A 218 9.65 -8.40 -4.44
CA TRP A 218 9.92 -7.29 -3.55
C TRP A 218 8.92 -6.15 -3.76
N VAL A 219 8.33 -5.68 -2.68
CA VAL A 219 7.51 -4.47 -2.65
C VAL A 219 8.25 -3.45 -1.80
N THR A 220 8.54 -2.28 -2.36
CA THR A 220 9.19 -1.19 -1.63
C THR A 220 8.27 -0.61 -0.56
N PHE A 221 7.13 -0.05 -0.98
CA PHE A 221 6.15 0.57 -0.09
C PHE A 221 4.77 -0.05 -0.28
N ASN A 222 4.06 -0.21 0.84
CA ASN A 222 2.60 -0.31 0.84
C ASN A 222 1.98 1.08 0.93
N GLU A 223 1.06 1.38 0.01
CA GLU A 223 0.17 2.54 0.03
C GLU A 223 0.84 3.85 0.47
N PRO A 224 1.86 4.32 -0.25
CA PRO A 224 2.54 5.56 0.11
C PRO A 224 1.60 6.78 0.07
N ASN A 225 0.49 6.70 -0.69
CA ASN A 225 -0.58 7.69 -0.65
C ASN A 225 -1.32 7.72 0.69
N SER A 226 -1.55 6.56 1.32
CA SER A 226 -2.12 6.49 2.67
C SER A 226 -1.16 7.10 3.71
N ILE A 227 0.16 6.88 3.60
CA ILE A 227 1.16 7.50 4.50
C ILE A 227 1.06 9.02 4.44
N ALA A 228 1.10 9.59 3.23
CA ALA A 228 1.10 11.03 3.03
C ALA A 228 -0.22 11.67 3.51
N ALA A 229 -1.36 11.05 3.22
CA ALA A 229 -2.67 11.57 3.61
C ALA A 229 -2.95 11.39 5.11
N LEU A 230 -2.90 10.16 5.62
CA LEU A 230 -3.29 9.86 6.99
C LEU A 230 -2.28 10.36 8.01
N GLY A 231 -0.98 10.38 7.67
CA GLY A 231 0.08 10.81 8.60
C GLY A 231 0.30 12.32 8.68
N TYR A 232 0.10 13.03 7.56
CA TYR A 232 0.54 14.43 7.40
C TYR A 232 -0.55 15.38 6.89
N ARG A 233 -1.72 14.89 6.48
CA ARG A 233 -2.88 15.73 6.18
C ARG A 233 -3.96 15.63 7.25
N TYR A 234 -4.38 14.42 7.60
CA TYR A 234 -5.45 14.17 8.58
C TYR A 234 -4.91 13.88 9.99
N GLY A 235 -3.62 13.59 10.12
CA GLY A 235 -2.98 13.30 11.41
C GLY A 235 -3.58 12.11 12.17
N GLN A 236 -4.15 11.16 11.44
CA GLN A 236 -4.73 9.92 11.97
C GLN A 236 -3.67 8.83 12.18
N TYR A 237 -2.61 8.84 11.36
CA TYR A 237 -1.47 7.91 11.45
C TYR A 237 -0.25 8.62 12.02
N PRO A 238 0.76 7.90 12.57
CA PRO A 238 2.01 8.52 12.97
C PRO A 238 2.65 9.28 11.80
N PRO A 239 3.26 10.46 12.05
CA PRO A 239 3.48 11.09 13.35
C PRO A 239 2.30 11.93 13.88
N GLY A 240 1.12 11.85 13.26
CA GLY A 240 -0.10 12.52 13.71
C GLY A 240 -0.06 14.03 13.48
N ARG A 241 0.39 14.45 12.29
CA ARG A 241 0.56 15.86 11.93
C ARG A 241 -0.56 16.34 11.02
N CYS A 242 -1.11 17.50 11.34
CA CYS A 242 -2.14 18.16 10.54
C CYS A 242 -2.27 19.63 10.94
N SER A 243 -2.81 20.46 10.03
CA SER A 243 -3.30 21.79 10.36
C SER A 243 -4.57 21.70 11.19
N ALA A 244 -4.82 22.68 12.07
CA ALA A 244 -5.96 22.68 13.00
C ALA A 244 -7.34 22.51 12.32
N SER A 245 -7.46 22.93 11.06
CA SER A 245 -8.70 22.78 10.29
C SER A 245 -8.99 21.33 9.90
N PHE A 246 -7.98 20.46 9.80
CA PHE A 246 -8.12 19.06 9.35
C PHE A 246 -8.24 18.06 10.51
N GLY A 247 -7.84 18.45 11.72
CA GLY A 247 -7.87 17.57 12.87
C GLY A 247 -7.23 18.18 14.12
N ASN A 248 -7.32 17.45 15.23
CA ASN A 248 -6.77 17.88 16.51
C ASN A 248 -5.29 17.48 16.63
N CYS A 249 -4.43 18.09 15.81
CA CYS A 249 -2.99 17.90 15.87
C CYS A 249 -2.31 19.11 16.54
N SER A 250 -1.23 18.85 17.30
CA SER A 250 -0.45 19.90 17.94
C SER A 250 0.47 20.65 16.97
N GLN A 251 0.70 20.09 15.78
CA GLN A 251 1.64 20.59 14.78
C GLN A 251 1.36 19.95 13.42
N GLY A 252 1.80 20.60 12.35
CA GLY A 252 1.69 20.12 10.98
C GLY A 252 1.31 21.22 10.02
N ASP A 253 1.44 20.94 8.73
CA ASP A 253 0.97 21.77 7.64
C ASP A 253 0.36 20.86 6.57
N SER A 254 -0.96 20.66 6.64
CA SER A 254 -1.73 19.78 5.76
C SER A 254 -1.72 20.20 4.29
N ASP A 255 -1.27 21.43 3.98
CA ASP A 255 -1.17 21.95 2.63
C ASP A 255 0.23 21.77 2.02
N ARG A 256 1.24 21.41 2.82
CA ARG A 256 2.64 21.26 2.37
C ARG A 256 3.27 19.92 2.71
N GLU A 257 3.12 19.46 3.94
CA GLU A 257 3.80 18.25 4.45
C GLU A 257 3.47 16.98 3.66
N PRO A 258 2.22 16.71 3.25
CA PRO A 258 1.91 15.53 2.43
C PRO A 258 2.70 15.48 1.13
N PHE A 259 2.92 16.63 0.47
CA PHE A 259 3.65 16.72 -0.79
C PHE A 259 5.16 16.54 -0.62
N ILE A 260 5.72 17.05 0.48
CA ILE A 260 7.12 16.80 0.86
C ILE A 260 7.34 15.31 1.13
N VAL A 261 6.45 14.69 1.91
CA VAL A 261 6.50 13.27 2.26
C VAL A 261 6.37 12.38 1.02
N ALA A 262 5.40 12.66 0.16
CA ALA A 262 5.23 11.91 -1.08
C ALA A 262 6.47 12.02 -1.98
N HIS A 263 7.07 13.21 -2.09
CA HIS A 263 8.30 13.41 -2.85
C HIS A 263 9.45 12.52 -2.32
N ASN A 264 9.66 12.51 -1.01
CA ASN A 264 10.69 11.68 -0.38
C ASN A 264 10.42 10.17 -0.53
N LEU A 265 9.16 9.73 -0.41
CA LEU A 265 8.75 8.34 -0.63
C LEU A 265 9.01 7.89 -2.08
N ILE A 266 8.66 8.72 -3.07
CA ILE A 266 8.91 8.44 -4.50
C ILE A 266 10.40 8.29 -4.77
N LEU A 267 11.24 9.19 -4.22
CA LEU A 267 12.68 9.12 -4.40
C LEU A 267 13.32 7.93 -3.65
N ALA A 268 12.80 7.57 -2.47
CA ALA A 268 13.22 6.39 -1.72
C ALA A 268 12.90 5.10 -2.47
N HIS A 269 11.71 5.03 -3.09
CA HIS A 269 11.33 3.92 -3.98
C HIS A 269 12.33 3.79 -5.13
N ALA A 270 12.57 4.89 -5.84
CA ALA A 270 13.46 4.91 -7.00
C ALA A 270 14.90 4.52 -6.63
N ALA A 271 15.39 4.95 -5.45
CA ALA A 271 16.70 4.57 -4.93
C ALA A 271 16.81 3.06 -4.65
N ALA A 272 15.82 2.47 -3.96
CA ALA A 272 15.79 1.04 -3.67
C ALA A 272 15.67 0.18 -4.94
N VAL A 273 14.83 0.58 -5.89
CA VAL A 273 14.71 -0.10 -7.20
C VAL A 273 16.03 -0.02 -7.97
N ASN A 274 16.64 1.16 -8.06
CA ASN A 274 17.91 1.31 -8.76
C ASN A 274 19.03 0.46 -8.12
N LEU A 275 19.07 0.39 -6.78
CA LEU A 275 19.99 -0.47 -6.06
C LEU A 275 19.75 -1.95 -6.37
N TYR A 276 18.50 -2.41 -6.31
CA TYR A 276 18.16 -3.80 -6.60
C TYR A 276 18.58 -4.21 -8.01
N ARG A 277 18.18 -3.40 -9.00
CA ARG A 277 18.45 -3.68 -10.42
C ARG A 277 19.93 -3.73 -10.75
N THR A 278 20.72 -2.82 -10.18
CA THR A 278 22.15 -2.71 -10.52
C THR A 278 23.04 -3.71 -9.78
N LYS A 279 22.64 -4.17 -8.59
CA LYS A 279 23.51 -4.98 -7.71
C LYS A 279 23.01 -6.39 -7.44
N TYR A 280 21.70 -6.62 -7.47
CA TYR A 280 21.07 -7.84 -6.94
C TYR A 280 20.20 -8.59 -7.96
N GLN A 281 19.48 -7.89 -8.84
CA GLN A 281 18.46 -8.50 -9.70
C GLN A 281 19.02 -9.60 -10.60
N GLU A 282 20.16 -9.36 -11.28
CA GLU A 282 20.80 -10.37 -12.14
C GLU A 282 21.18 -11.64 -11.36
N LYS A 283 21.68 -11.49 -10.13
CA LYS A 283 22.14 -12.60 -9.29
C LYS A 283 21.01 -13.33 -8.59
N GLN A 284 19.94 -12.61 -8.23
CA GLN A 284 18.85 -13.12 -7.42
C GLN A 284 17.63 -13.53 -8.24
N GLY A 285 17.48 -13.03 -9.46
CA GLY A 285 16.37 -13.39 -10.37
C GLY A 285 14.99 -12.99 -9.84
N GLY A 286 14.90 -11.94 -9.02
CA GLY A 286 13.62 -11.44 -8.50
C GLY A 286 13.13 -10.19 -9.23
N VAL A 287 11.92 -9.76 -8.89
CA VAL A 287 11.25 -8.56 -9.39
C VAL A 287 10.96 -7.61 -8.24
N ILE A 288 10.95 -6.30 -8.54
CA ILE A 288 10.67 -5.25 -7.56
C ILE A 288 9.61 -4.28 -8.05
N GLY A 289 8.68 -3.96 -7.16
CA GLY A 289 7.55 -3.10 -7.43
C GLY A 289 7.12 -2.24 -6.23
N ILE A 290 5.92 -1.70 -6.36
CA ILE A 290 5.26 -0.88 -5.35
C ILE A 290 3.79 -1.27 -5.27
N VAL A 291 3.19 -1.16 -4.09
CA VAL A 291 1.76 -1.40 -3.88
C VAL A 291 1.10 -0.06 -3.56
N VAL A 292 0.07 0.30 -4.32
CA VAL A 292 -0.67 1.56 -4.14
C VAL A 292 -2.13 1.29 -3.78
N HIS A 293 -2.71 2.15 -2.94
CA HIS A 293 -4.13 2.09 -2.65
C HIS A 293 -4.89 2.71 -3.82
N ALA A 294 -5.79 1.94 -4.43
CA ALA A 294 -6.65 2.38 -5.51
C ALA A 294 -8.11 2.40 -5.07
N ILE A 295 -8.65 3.61 -4.89
CA ILE A 295 -10.09 3.84 -4.90
C ILE A 295 -10.50 3.99 -6.37
N TRP A 296 -11.61 3.37 -6.75
CA TRP A 296 -12.19 3.58 -8.06
C TRP A 296 -13.17 4.76 -8.01
N PHE A 297 -12.97 5.76 -8.87
CA PHE A 297 -13.80 6.96 -8.90
C PHE A 297 -14.78 6.91 -10.06
N GLU A 298 -16.07 7.11 -9.77
CA GLU A 298 -17.15 7.24 -10.75
C GLU A 298 -17.71 8.66 -10.70
N PRO A 299 -18.14 9.27 -11.81
CA PRO A 299 -18.70 10.62 -11.77
C PRO A 299 -20.12 10.61 -11.17
N MET A 300 -20.44 11.59 -10.33
CA MET A 300 -21.76 11.71 -9.68
C MET A 300 -22.89 11.91 -10.71
N SER A 301 -22.60 12.62 -11.80
CA SER A 301 -23.51 12.81 -12.93
C SER A 301 -22.80 12.64 -14.28
N ASN A 302 -23.56 12.64 -15.37
CA ASN A 302 -23.02 12.59 -16.73
C ASN A 302 -22.39 13.92 -17.21
N SER A 303 -22.36 14.94 -16.34
CA SER A 303 -21.79 16.25 -16.66
C SER A 303 -20.30 16.15 -17.01
N SER A 304 -19.82 17.03 -17.89
CA SER A 304 -18.39 17.12 -18.18
C SER A 304 -17.59 17.54 -16.96
N ALA A 305 -18.17 18.33 -16.05
CA ALA A 305 -17.52 18.76 -14.82
C ALA A 305 -17.18 17.57 -13.91
N ASP A 306 -18.14 16.70 -13.61
CA ASP A 306 -17.91 15.53 -12.74
C ASP A 306 -16.94 14.52 -13.38
N LYS A 307 -16.96 14.38 -14.72
CA LYS A 307 -15.99 13.54 -15.44
C LYS A 307 -14.55 14.07 -15.30
N ILE A 308 -14.35 15.38 -15.43
CA ILE A 308 -13.04 16.00 -15.20
C ILE A 308 -12.66 15.91 -13.72
N ALA A 309 -13.64 15.99 -12.81
CA ALA A 309 -13.42 15.84 -11.38
C ALA A 309 -12.90 14.44 -11.01
N VAL A 310 -13.40 13.38 -11.67
CA VAL A 310 -12.85 12.02 -11.56
C VAL A 310 -11.38 11.96 -11.98
N GLU A 311 -10.99 12.64 -13.05
CA GLU A 311 -9.57 12.68 -13.47
C GLU A 311 -8.69 13.36 -12.41
N ARG A 312 -9.16 14.47 -11.83
CA ARG A 312 -8.46 15.13 -10.72
C ARG A 312 -8.38 14.24 -9.48
N ALA A 313 -9.45 13.52 -9.15
CA ALA A 313 -9.46 12.55 -8.07
C ALA A 313 -8.45 11.42 -8.31
N GLN A 314 -8.38 10.90 -9.53
CA GLN A 314 -7.36 9.90 -9.84
C GLN A 314 -5.94 10.47 -9.70
N SER A 315 -5.73 11.71 -10.14
CA SER A 315 -4.45 12.42 -10.10
C SER A 315 -3.93 12.69 -8.69
N PHE A 316 -4.80 13.04 -7.75
CA PHE A 316 -4.42 13.32 -6.36
C PHE A 316 -4.43 12.08 -5.45
N TYR A 317 -4.68 10.89 -6.00
CA TYR A 317 -4.66 9.63 -5.23
C TYR A 317 -3.60 8.65 -5.72
N MET A 318 -3.91 7.86 -6.75
CA MET A 318 -3.03 6.80 -7.23
C MET A 318 -1.93 7.36 -8.15
N ASN A 319 -2.30 8.23 -9.10
CA ASN A 319 -1.35 8.73 -10.09
C ASN A 319 -0.33 9.69 -9.46
N TRP A 320 -0.65 10.27 -8.30
CA TRP A 320 0.29 11.08 -7.52
C TRP A 320 1.63 10.36 -7.29
N PHE A 321 1.61 9.02 -7.13
CA PHE A 321 2.82 8.21 -6.98
C PHE A 321 3.22 7.51 -8.29
N LEU A 322 2.26 6.97 -9.03
CA LEU A 322 2.57 6.18 -10.23
C LEU A 322 3.13 7.03 -11.37
N ASP A 323 2.59 8.23 -11.62
CA ASP A 323 3.06 9.07 -12.74
C ASP A 323 4.51 9.53 -12.55
N PRO A 324 4.93 10.02 -11.37
CA PRO A 324 6.34 10.30 -11.12
C PRO A 324 7.26 9.10 -11.34
N ILE A 325 6.86 7.91 -10.90
CA ILE A 325 7.68 6.70 -11.03
C ILE A 325 7.81 6.30 -12.50
N MET A 326 6.70 6.28 -13.24
CA MET A 326 6.65 5.79 -14.62
C MET A 326 7.10 6.82 -15.65
N PHE A 327 6.83 8.10 -15.43
CA PHE A 327 7.03 9.18 -16.41
C PHE A 327 8.02 10.25 -15.94
N GLY A 328 8.43 10.22 -14.68
CA GLY A 328 9.38 11.20 -14.12
C GLY A 328 8.77 12.53 -13.72
N GLU A 329 7.45 12.68 -13.82
CA GLU A 329 6.76 13.92 -13.48
C GLU A 329 5.44 13.67 -12.73
N TYR A 330 5.03 14.63 -11.90
CA TYR A 330 3.71 14.62 -11.27
C TYR A 330 2.58 14.81 -12.29
N PRO A 331 1.35 14.33 -12.00
CA PRO A 331 0.19 14.52 -12.88
C PRO A 331 -0.04 16.00 -13.25
N PRO A 332 -0.46 16.30 -14.49
CA PRO A 332 -0.66 17.68 -14.96
C PRO A 332 -1.70 18.44 -14.13
N GLU A 333 -2.73 17.76 -13.63
CA GLU A 333 -3.76 18.34 -12.77
C GLU A 333 -3.16 18.83 -11.45
N MET A 334 -2.28 18.04 -10.83
CA MET A 334 -1.60 18.41 -9.60
C MET A 334 -0.69 19.61 -9.81
N ARG A 335 0.09 19.62 -10.90
CA ARG A 335 0.99 20.74 -11.23
C ARG A 335 0.22 22.04 -11.45
N ARG A 336 -0.93 21.97 -12.12
CA ARG A 336 -1.80 23.13 -12.38
C ARG A 336 -2.43 23.68 -11.09
N ILE A 337 -2.91 22.80 -10.21
CA ILE A 337 -3.64 23.19 -9.00
C ILE A 337 -2.70 23.63 -7.89
N LEU A 338 -1.62 22.87 -7.65
CA LEU A 338 -0.71 23.13 -6.52
C LEU A 338 0.39 24.14 -6.86
N GLY A 339 0.72 24.28 -8.14
CA GLY A 339 1.72 25.23 -8.62
C GLY A 339 3.04 25.14 -7.82
N PRO A 340 3.47 26.22 -7.15
CA PRO A 340 4.73 26.24 -6.40
C PRO A 340 4.73 25.39 -5.11
N ASN A 341 3.57 24.98 -4.60
CA ASN A 341 3.49 24.15 -3.38
C ASN A 341 3.84 22.67 -3.64
N LEU A 342 3.84 22.24 -4.90
CA LEU A 342 4.26 20.89 -5.28
C LEU A 342 5.78 20.87 -5.50
N PRO A 343 6.53 19.99 -4.82
CA PRO A 343 7.97 19.84 -5.06
C PRO A 343 8.27 19.53 -6.52
N LYS A 344 9.45 19.95 -6.99
CA LYS A 344 9.91 19.70 -8.36
C LYS A 344 11.04 18.69 -8.35
N PHE A 345 10.96 17.67 -9.21
CA PHE A 345 12.09 16.78 -9.45
C PHE A 345 13.19 17.50 -10.22
N THR A 346 14.42 17.40 -9.73
CA THR A 346 15.61 17.83 -10.45
C THR A 346 15.82 16.96 -11.70
N LEU A 347 16.60 17.44 -12.67
CA LEU A 347 16.96 16.66 -13.87
C LEU A 347 17.66 15.33 -13.52
N LYS A 348 18.38 15.27 -12.38
CA LYS A 348 19.01 14.04 -11.91
C LYS A 348 17.97 13.06 -11.39
N GLU A 349 16.98 13.54 -10.64
CA GLU A 349 15.89 12.70 -10.11
C GLU A 349 14.99 12.19 -11.21
N GLN A 350 14.62 13.04 -12.18
CA GLN A 350 13.83 12.64 -13.36
C GLN A 350 14.49 11.50 -14.16
N LYS A 351 15.83 11.48 -14.24
CA LYS A 351 16.59 10.39 -14.90
C LYS A 351 16.60 9.08 -14.11
N ILE A 352 16.49 9.15 -12.79
CA ILE A 352 16.42 7.97 -11.92
C ILE A 352 14.98 7.42 -11.95
N LEU A 353 14.01 8.33 -11.97
CA LEU A 353 12.60 8.10 -12.31
C LEU A 353 12.45 7.83 -13.82
N ASN A 354 11.21 7.71 -14.30
CA ASN A 354 10.92 7.35 -15.69
C ASN A 354 11.53 5.99 -16.07
N LYS A 355 11.40 5.03 -15.16
CA LYS A 355 11.80 3.63 -15.39
C LYS A 355 10.57 2.76 -15.26
N ALA A 356 10.46 1.76 -16.14
CA ALA A 356 9.40 0.77 -16.03
C ALA A 356 9.46 0.09 -14.65
N LEU A 357 8.32 -0.20 -14.05
CA LEU A 357 8.20 -1.06 -12.88
C LEU A 357 8.19 -2.52 -13.34
N ASP A 358 8.72 -3.44 -12.53
CA ASP A 358 8.60 -4.86 -12.85
C ASP A 358 7.14 -5.32 -12.65
N PHE A 359 6.47 -4.76 -11.64
CA PHE A 359 5.03 -4.94 -11.39
C PHE A 359 4.45 -3.77 -10.56
N ILE A 360 3.11 -3.65 -10.57
CA ILE A 360 2.34 -2.74 -9.72
C ILE A 360 1.35 -3.58 -8.91
N GLY A 361 1.40 -3.49 -7.59
CA GLY A 361 0.37 -4.04 -6.73
C GLY A 361 -0.74 -3.02 -6.49
N ILE A 362 -1.98 -3.48 -6.48
CA ILE A 362 -3.16 -2.65 -6.29
C ILE A 362 -3.90 -3.15 -5.05
N ASN A 363 -3.94 -2.34 -4.00
CA ASN A 363 -4.87 -2.56 -2.90
C ASN A 363 -6.18 -1.86 -3.27
N HIS A 364 -7.25 -2.63 -3.48
CA HIS A 364 -8.56 -2.11 -3.85
C HIS A 364 -9.61 -2.61 -2.85
N TYR A 365 -10.37 -1.66 -2.29
CA TYR A 365 -11.40 -1.95 -1.29
C TYR A 365 -12.78 -1.44 -1.71
N THR A 366 -12.84 -0.24 -2.29
CA THR A 366 -14.12 0.45 -2.55
C THR A 366 -14.06 1.36 -3.78
N SER A 367 -15.23 1.86 -4.17
CA SER A 367 -15.45 2.86 -5.21
C SER A 367 -16.21 4.05 -4.65
N LEU A 368 -15.92 5.26 -5.10
CA LEU A 368 -16.58 6.50 -4.65
C LEU A 368 -17.12 7.30 -5.84
N TYR A 369 -18.27 7.94 -5.64
CA TYR A 369 -18.78 8.93 -6.60
C TYR A 369 -18.07 10.26 -6.42
N VAL A 370 -17.80 10.95 -7.51
CA VAL A 370 -17.05 12.20 -7.52
C VAL A 370 -17.88 13.31 -8.13
N LYS A 371 -18.04 14.40 -7.38
CA LYS A 371 -18.71 15.61 -7.84
C LYS A 371 -17.72 16.78 -7.94
N ASP A 372 -17.80 17.53 -9.03
CA ASP A 372 -16.99 18.75 -9.19
C ASP A 372 -17.36 19.80 -8.14
N CYS A 373 -16.35 20.40 -7.50
CA CYS A 373 -16.52 21.60 -6.69
C CYS A 373 -15.41 22.64 -6.96
N MET A 374 -14.97 22.79 -8.23
CA MET A 374 -13.96 23.83 -8.54
C MET A 374 -14.52 25.26 -8.49
N LEU A 375 -15.82 25.44 -8.76
CA LEU A 375 -16.47 26.75 -8.89
C LEU A 375 -17.64 26.95 -7.92
N SER A 376 -17.94 25.94 -7.10
CA SER A 376 -18.95 25.97 -6.03
C SER A 376 -18.27 25.59 -4.72
N MET A 377 -18.73 26.14 -3.58
CA MET A 377 -18.22 25.71 -2.27
C MET A 377 -18.51 24.21 -2.11
N CYS A 378 -17.48 23.41 -1.86
CA CYS A 378 -17.69 22.08 -1.32
C CYS A 378 -18.37 22.29 0.06
N GLU A 379 -19.47 21.60 0.38
CA GLU A 379 -20.09 21.77 1.70
C GLU A 379 -19.05 21.48 2.80
N PRO A 380 -18.99 22.27 3.88
CA PRO A 380 -17.85 22.24 4.79
C PRO A 380 -17.79 20.91 5.57
N GLY A 381 -16.82 20.07 5.22
CA GLY A 381 -16.22 19.11 6.15
C GLY A 381 -15.13 19.79 7.01
N LEU A 382 -14.36 19.00 7.76
CA LEU A 382 -13.29 19.52 8.62
C LEU A 382 -12.14 20.09 7.76
N GLY A 383 -12.16 21.41 7.50
CA GLY A 383 -11.07 22.14 6.84
C GLY A 383 -11.52 23.54 6.41
N THR A 384 -10.61 24.49 6.15
CA THR A 384 -10.91 25.76 5.41
C THR A 384 -9.82 26.09 4.36
N SER A 385 -9.05 25.10 3.86
CA SER A 385 -7.97 25.29 2.89
C SER A 385 -8.33 24.82 1.47
N TRP A 386 -7.68 25.42 0.45
CA TRP A 386 -7.81 25.14 -0.99
C TRP A 386 -7.56 23.67 -1.40
N SER A 387 -7.23 22.82 -0.44
CA SER A 387 -6.88 21.42 -0.59
C SER A 387 -7.88 20.48 0.14
N GLU A 388 -8.96 21.04 0.70
CA GLU A 388 -10.01 20.42 1.52
C GLU A 388 -10.82 19.32 0.85
N ASP A 389 -11.03 18.21 1.57
CA ASP A 389 -11.91 17.05 1.31
C ASP A 389 -11.78 16.38 -0.06
N SER A 390 -10.89 16.92 -0.87
CA SER A 390 -10.93 16.73 -2.27
C SER A 390 -9.60 16.21 -2.74
N ILE A 391 -9.73 15.06 -3.35
CA ILE A 391 -8.72 14.51 -4.21
C ILE A 391 -8.75 15.44 -5.45
N GLY A 392 -8.08 16.59 -5.36
CA GLY A 392 -8.00 17.60 -6.41
C GLY A 392 -9.30 18.39 -6.68
N LEU A 393 -9.93 19.02 -5.68
CA LEU A 393 -11.16 19.84 -5.83
C LEU A 393 -12.39 19.06 -6.34
N ALA A 394 -12.56 17.82 -5.89
CA ALA A 394 -13.71 16.99 -6.11
C ALA A 394 -14.18 16.30 -4.81
N ILE A 395 -15.49 16.28 -4.55
CA ILE A 395 -16.08 15.64 -3.37
C ILE A 395 -16.29 14.17 -3.66
N CYS A 396 -15.81 13.28 -2.78
CA CYS A 396 -16.07 11.85 -2.85
C CYS A 396 -17.29 11.49 -1.99
N LEU A 397 -18.30 10.84 -2.58
CA LEU A 397 -19.56 10.47 -1.94
C LEU A 397 -19.77 8.95 -1.97
N SER A 398 -20.30 8.41 -0.88
CA SER A 398 -20.75 7.00 -0.74
C SER A 398 -22.24 6.79 -1.02
N THR A 399 -22.95 7.84 -1.43
CA THR A 399 -24.41 7.84 -1.69
C THR A 399 -24.71 8.35 -3.09
N ARG A 400 -25.78 7.85 -3.71
CA ARG A 400 -26.35 8.42 -4.95
C ARG A 400 -27.88 8.42 -4.88
N ASN A 401 -28.50 9.54 -5.24
CA ASN A 401 -29.97 9.71 -5.23
C ASN A 401 -30.66 9.43 -3.88
N GLY A 402 -29.96 9.63 -2.75
CA GLY A 402 -30.49 9.33 -1.42
C GLY A 402 -30.38 7.86 -1.02
N GLU A 403 -29.80 7.01 -1.86
CA GLU A 403 -29.45 5.63 -1.51
C GLU A 403 -27.95 5.52 -1.21
N ASP A 404 -27.65 4.97 -0.04
CA ASP A 404 -26.32 4.51 0.33
C ASP A 404 -25.94 3.32 -0.56
N ILE A 405 -24.84 3.43 -1.30
CA ILE A 405 -24.23 2.28 -1.99
C ILE A 405 -23.21 1.56 -1.11
N ASN A 406 -22.86 2.17 0.03
CA ASN A 406 -22.21 1.49 1.14
C ASN A 406 -23.27 1.27 2.22
N LEU A 407 -23.59 0.03 2.57
CA LEU A 407 -24.30 -0.32 3.81
C LEU A 407 -23.47 0.01 5.08
N CYS A 408 -22.69 1.09 5.06
CA CYS A 408 -21.80 1.52 6.12
C CYS A 408 -22.08 2.99 6.41
N GLU A 409 -23.11 3.23 7.22
CA GLU A 409 -23.27 4.51 7.91
C GLU A 409 -21.95 4.88 8.60
N GLY A 410 -21.41 6.05 8.25
CA GLY A 410 -20.60 6.87 9.15
C GLY A 410 -19.44 6.18 9.86
N GLN A 411 -18.50 5.59 9.12
CA GLN A 411 -17.09 5.42 9.48
C GLN A 411 -16.38 4.77 8.30
N ILE A 412 -15.06 4.92 8.18
CA ILE A 412 -14.24 4.23 7.18
C ILE A 412 -14.30 2.72 7.49
N GLN A 413 -15.41 2.08 7.11
CA GLN A 413 -15.61 0.66 7.11
C GLN A 413 -15.17 0.17 5.73
N GLN A 414 -13.94 -0.31 5.67
CA GLN A 414 -13.44 -1.07 4.53
C GLN A 414 -14.17 -2.40 4.48
N TYR A 415 -15.24 -2.52 3.68
CA TYR A 415 -15.75 -3.83 3.28
C TYR A 415 -16.18 -3.87 1.82
N SER A 416 -15.82 -4.97 1.20
CA SER A 416 -15.83 -5.27 -0.21
C SER A 416 -17.21 -5.70 -0.72
N HIS A 417 -17.64 -5.13 -1.85
CA HIS A 417 -18.39 -5.87 -2.86
C HIS A 417 -17.60 -5.86 -4.17
N VAL A 418 -17.25 -7.06 -4.65
CA VAL A 418 -16.66 -7.24 -5.98
C VAL A 418 -17.77 -7.06 -7.01
N HIS A 419 -17.92 -5.84 -7.53
CA HIS A 419 -18.57 -5.70 -8.83
C HIS A 419 -17.58 -6.16 -9.90
N HIS A 420 -17.87 -7.29 -10.55
CA HIS A 420 -17.12 -7.77 -11.70
C HIS A 420 -17.15 -6.72 -12.83
N ARG A 421 -16.10 -5.88 -12.91
CA ARG A 421 -15.84 -5.03 -14.07
C ARG A 421 -14.38 -5.19 -14.50
N LYS A 422 -14.19 -5.48 -15.79
CA LYS A 422 -12.89 -5.75 -16.39
C LYS A 422 -12.03 -4.49 -16.38
N TRP A 423 -10.86 -4.57 -15.76
CA TRP A 423 -9.76 -3.63 -15.98
C TRP A 423 -9.16 -3.92 -17.37
N ILE A 424 -9.24 -2.97 -18.29
CA ILE A 424 -8.65 -3.09 -19.63
C ILE A 424 -7.45 -2.14 -19.71
N CYS A 425 -6.24 -2.69 -19.68
CA CYS A 425 -5.03 -1.97 -20.07
C CYS A 425 -4.85 -2.10 -21.58
N THR A 426 -4.89 -0.99 -22.31
CA THR A 426 -4.69 -0.99 -23.78
C THR A 426 -3.30 -0.45 -24.12
N ARG A 427 -2.50 -1.22 -24.88
CA ARG A 427 -1.30 -0.69 -25.55
C ARG A 427 -1.69 0.49 -26.45
N LYS A 428 -0.92 1.57 -26.39
CA LYS A 428 -0.98 2.63 -27.41
C LYS A 428 -0.29 2.06 -28.67
N GLN A 429 -0.98 2.07 -29.81
CA GLN A 429 -0.33 1.93 -31.12
C GLN A 429 0.54 3.15 -31.40
#